data_AF-A0A7Y6U893-F1
#
_entry.id   AF-A0A7Y6U893-F1
#
_cell.length_a   1.000
_cell.length_b   1.000
_cell.length_c   1.000
_cell.angle_alpha   90.00
_cell.angle_beta   90.00
_cell.angle_gamma   90.00
#
_symmetry.space_group_name_H-M   'P 1'
#
loop_
_entity.id
_entity.type
_entity.pdbx_description
1 polymer ?
#
loop_
_entity_poly.entity_id
_entity_poly.type
_entity_poly.pdbx_seq_one_letter_code
_entity_poly.pdbx_strand_id
1 'polypeptide(L)'
;MKKNLFYYLFAVICSVSLFTSCSDDDDEKVVCPVGETTFTDKSGLQLTYSSAPMLGKMVQFVPQGNKAVLTLSGAPLDLSGLQRDAMSAPSGLTTAGVVPGELTTTLNVDLKIEGDKVSFEGTDKKEGRVLTYKGEATPSGMKLDVNVTMPTMGLAGTSWNLASLDKEEPTAPLHIVWKENHDEVEMEGILKLMISMIPVENSTIPQLLDGVLKKVTFLPDGNIQAEYKDNPTDEAFKTSPLNLAMYSMDGDNKIRVYLNVNQIMAVADTKSPRTSIEEALPALKQIILPMLAEGVPVFYREKENGNVAFYLGYDVFQPLLAIAGELVKDEALKAALVELVKENAGPLGEFAAAFVKQILDKLPDIIAVTEDVQIGIDLISAK
;
A
#
# COMPACT_ATOMS: atom_id res chain seq x y z
N MET A 1 1.45 -6.23 -37.35
CA MET A 1 1.03 -4.97 -36.70
C MET A 1 1.84 -4.77 -35.41
N LYS A 2 2.46 -3.60 -35.29
CA LYS A 2 2.92 -2.87 -34.08
C LYS A 2 3.56 -3.67 -32.92
N LYS A 3 4.86 -3.95 -33.01
CA LYS A 3 5.74 -4.11 -31.83
C LYS A 3 7.00 -3.23 -31.84
N ASN A 4 7.32 -2.57 -32.95
CA ASN A 4 8.55 -1.76 -33.06
C ASN A 4 8.28 -0.24 -33.07
N LEU A 5 7.02 0.21 -33.02
CA LEU A 5 6.70 1.65 -33.09
C LEU A 5 7.02 2.39 -31.77
N PHE A 6 7.05 1.69 -30.63
CA PHE A 6 7.36 2.30 -29.33
C PHE A 6 8.87 2.52 -29.10
N TYR A 7 9.74 1.67 -29.64
CA TYR A 7 11.20 1.85 -29.53
C TYR A 7 11.72 2.97 -30.43
N TYR A 8 11.11 3.21 -31.59
CA TYR A 8 11.48 4.33 -32.46
C TYR A 8 10.94 5.68 -31.97
N LEU A 9 9.89 5.72 -31.15
CA LEU A 9 9.40 6.98 -30.57
C LEU A 9 10.31 7.50 -29.45
N PHE A 10 11.02 6.61 -28.75
CA PHE A 10 11.98 6.98 -27.69
C PHE A 10 13.39 7.30 -28.22
N ALA A 11 13.76 6.81 -29.42
CA ALA A 11 15.07 7.08 -30.03
C ALA A 11 15.11 8.32 -30.94
N VAL A 12 13.95 8.84 -31.38
CA VAL A 12 13.87 9.99 -32.31
C VAL A 12 13.88 11.35 -31.59
N ILE A 13 13.74 11.39 -30.27
CA ILE A 13 13.91 12.62 -29.47
C ILE A 13 15.40 12.96 -29.24
N CYS A 14 16.32 12.02 -29.51
CA CYS A 14 17.76 12.20 -29.27
C CYS A 14 18.58 12.65 -30.49
N SER A 15 17.98 13.02 -31.62
CA SER A 15 18.75 13.39 -32.82
C SER A 15 18.15 14.53 -33.64
N VAL A 16 17.94 15.69 -33.02
CA VAL A 16 17.85 16.96 -33.75
C VAL A 16 18.93 17.90 -33.24
N SER A 17 20.15 17.68 -33.73
CA SER A 17 21.11 18.75 -33.90
C SER A 17 20.61 19.65 -35.03
N LEU A 18 20.08 20.83 -34.71
CA LEU A 18 20.03 21.93 -35.67
C LEU A 18 21.07 22.96 -35.25
N PHE A 19 22.02 23.16 -36.17
CA PHE A 19 23.06 24.16 -36.10
C PHE A 19 22.47 25.58 -36.02
N THR A 20 22.97 26.32 -35.03
CA THR A 20 23.32 27.74 -35.03
C THR A 20 22.57 28.68 -35.98
N SER A 21 21.73 29.55 -35.40
CA SER A 21 21.64 30.93 -35.86
C SER A 21 22.20 31.81 -34.75
N CYS A 22 23.45 32.26 -34.92
CA CYS A 22 24.02 33.35 -34.14
C CYS A 22 23.24 34.63 -34.47
N SER A 23 22.42 35.07 -33.53
CA SER A 23 22.16 36.48 -33.32
C SER A 23 22.88 36.81 -32.02
N ASP A 24 23.97 37.57 -32.12
CA ASP A 24 24.66 38.18 -30.99
C ASP A 24 23.65 38.86 -30.08
N ASP A 25 23.48 38.33 -28.88
CA ASP A 25 23.12 39.07 -27.68
C ASP A 25 23.74 38.28 -26.52
N ASP A 26 24.82 38.83 -25.99
CA ASP A 26 25.59 38.31 -24.86
C ASP A 26 24.79 38.40 -23.55
N ASP A 27 23.72 37.60 -23.44
CA ASP A 27 23.18 37.21 -22.14
C ASP A 27 24.01 36.02 -21.66
N GLU A 28 24.81 36.22 -20.61
CA GLU A 28 25.51 35.13 -19.92
C GLU A 28 24.54 33.96 -19.69
N LYS A 29 24.69 32.87 -20.44
CA LYS A 29 23.87 31.68 -20.26
C LYS A 29 24.13 31.15 -18.87
N VAL A 30 23.21 31.42 -17.94
CA VAL A 30 23.24 30.91 -16.58
C VAL A 30 23.23 29.38 -16.65
N VAL A 31 24.39 28.75 -16.44
CA VAL A 31 24.54 27.30 -16.40
C VAL A 31 24.25 26.82 -14.99
N CYS A 32 23.24 25.95 -14.83
CA CYS A 32 22.97 25.31 -13.55
C CYS A 32 24.15 24.40 -13.16
N PRO A 33 24.71 24.51 -11.94
CA PRO A 33 25.82 23.66 -11.48
C PRO A 33 25.42 22.21 -11.26
N VAL A 34 24.11 21.94 -11.11
CA VAL A 34 23.55 20.59 -10.97
C VAL A 34 23.03 20.14 -12.33
N GLY A 35 23.66 19.10 -12.89
CA GLY A 35 23.21 18.46 -14.13
C GLY A 35 21.93 17.65 -13.95
N GLU A 36 21.38 17.15 -15.06
CA GLU A 36 20.23 16.23 -15.00
C GLU A 36 20.60 14.99 -14.18
N THR A 37 19.87 14.77 -13.08
CA THR A 37 20.22 13.75 -12.08
C THR A 37 18.96 13.16 -11.47
N THR A 38 18.99 11.86 -11.15
CA THR A 38 17.96 11.21 -10.32
C THR A 38 18.50 10.96 -8.92
N PHE A 39 17.92 11.64 -7.94
CA PHE A 39 18.23 11.47 -6.52
C PHE A 39 17.31 10.41 -5.91
N THR A 40 17.89 9.52 -5.10
CA THR A 40 17.25 8.45 -4.35
C THR A 40 17.87 8.41 -2.95
N ASP A 41 17.28 7.66 -2.01
CA ASP A 41 17.90 7.48 -0.67
C ASP A 41 19.38 7.05 -0.76
N LYS A 42 19.70 6.21 -1.75
CA LYS A 42 21.06 5.70 -1.99
C LYS A 42 21.99 6.72 -2.67
N SER A 43 21.45 7.70 -3.37
CA SER A 43 22.21 8.75 -4.08
C SER A 43 22.09 10.13 -3.42
N GLY A 44 21.78 10.17 -2.12
CA GLY A 44 21.84 11.39 -1.32
C GLY A 44 20.56 12.22 -1.28
N LEU A 45 19.40 11.63 -1.62
CA LEU A 45 18.10 12.27 -1.37
C LEU A 45 17.78 12.25 0.12
N GLN A 46 17.47 13.42 0.67
CA GLN A 46 16.87 13.60 1.98
C GLN A 46 15.50 14.23 1.77
N LEU A 47 14.48 13.39 1.65
CA LEU A 47 13.09 13.83 1.46
C LEU A 47 12.36 13.84 2.80
N THR A 48 11.70 14.95 3.11
CA THR A 48 10.72 15.01 4.18
C THR A 48 9.32 15.26 3.63
N TYR A 49 8.33 14.64 4.25
CA TYR A 49 6.91 14.85 4.00
C TYR A 49 6.27 15.27 5.32
N SER A 50 5.68 16.48 5.35
CA SER A 50 5.10 17.08 6.55
C SER A 50 6.07 17.06 7.75
N SER A 51 7.33 17.42 7.52
CA SER A 51 8.44 17.42 8.49
C SER A 51 8.93 16.05 8.98
N ALA A 52 8.41 14.94 8.45
CA ALA A 52 8.91 13.59 8.74
C ALA A 52 9.70 13.00 7.57
N PRO A 53 10.81 12.27 7.80
CA PRO A 53 11.52 11.58 6.73
C PRO A 53 10.61 10.65 5.93
N MET A 54 10.75 10.65 4.61
CA MET A 54 10.01 9.77 3.71
C MET A 54 10.99 8.96 2.84
N LEU A 55 11.12 7.67 3.16
CA LEU A 55 12.01 6.75 2.45
C LEU A 55 11.33 6.13 1.22
N GLY A 56 12.14 5.53 0.36
CA GLY A 56 11.71 4.77 -0.80
C GLY A 56 11.15 5.64 -1.92
N LYS A 57 11.70 6.84 -2.09
CA LYS A 57 11.28 7.82 -3.10
C LYS A 57 12.45 8.25 -3.96
N MET A 58 12.13 8.86 -5.10
CA MET A 58 13.12 9.43 -5.99
C MET A 58 12.66 10.78 -6.56
N VAL A 59 13.62 11.62 -6.89
CA VAL A 59 13.42 12.93 -7.53
C VAL A 59 14.32 13.03 -8.75
N GLN A 60 13.71 13.10 -9.94
CA GLN A 60 14.42 13.46 -11.15
C GLN A 60 14.49 14.99 -11.24
N PHE A 61 15.70 15.54 -11.29
CA PHE A 61 15.98 16.96 -11.44
C PHE A 61 16.45 17.23 -12.87
N VAL A 62 15.71 18.07 -13.61
CA VAL A 62 16.04 18.46 -14.98
C VAL A 62 16.25 19.98 -15.05
N PRO A 63 17.50 20.48 -15.15
CA PRO A 63 17.78 21.91 -15.21
C PRO A 63 17.38 22.54 -16.54
N GLN A 64 16.92 23.78 -16.49
CA GLN A 64 16.48 24.62 -17.61
C GLN A 64 16.99 26.05 -17.40
N GLY A 65 18.31 26.23 -17.39
CA GLY A 65 18.95 27.50 -17.06
C GLY A 65 18.81 27.85 -15.58
N ASN A 66 18.12 28.95 -15.27
CA ASN A 66 17.79 29.36 -13.90
C ASN A 66 16.48 28.73 -13.36
N LYS A 67 15.94 27.72 -14.06
CA LYS A 67 14.77 26.95 -13.64
C LYS A 67 15.10 25.46 -13.61
N ALA A 68 14.24 24.66 -13.00
CA ALA A 68 14.27 23.22 -13.15
C ALA A 68 12.87 22.61 -13.10
N VAL A 69 12.76 21.42 -13.66
CA VAL A 69 11.61 20.54 -13.49
C VAL A 69 12.03 19.41 -12.55
N LEU A 70 11.31 19.26 -11.44
CA LEU A 70 11.48 18.17 -10.50
C LEU A 70 10.33 17.19 -10.70
N THR A 71 10.64 15.91 -10.92
CA THR A 71 9.64 14.84 -10.99
C THR A 71 9.83 13.89 -9.80
N LEU A 72 8.90 13.96 -8.85
CA LEU A 72 8.87 13.16 -7.64
C LEU A 72 8.08 11.88 -7.89
N SER A 73 8.61 10.72 -7.50
CA SER A 73 7.95 9.43 -7.69
C SER A 73 8.41 8.38 -6.68
N GLY A 74 7.75 7.22 -6.70
CA GLY A 74 8.16 6.04 -5.95
C GLY A 74 9.48 5.47 -6.47
N ALA A 75 10.45 5.23 -5.57
CA ALA A 75 11.62 4.47 -5.97
C ALA A 75 11.20 3.02 -6.27
N PRO A 76 11.77 2.37 -7.30
CA PRO A 76 11.39 1.01 -7.60
C PRO A 76 11.67 0.08 -6.42
N LEU A 77 10.68 -0.72 -6.04
CA LEU A 77 10.81 -1.62 -4.91
C LEU A 77 11.78 -2.74 -5.24
N ASP A 78 12.72 -2.97 -4.33
CA ASP A 78 13.66 -4.08 -4.40
C ASP A 78 13.31 -5.08 -3.30
N LEU A 79 12.71 -6.20 -3.72
CA LEU A 79 12.33 -7.30 -2.83
C LEU A 79 13.42 -8.37 -2.73
N SER A 80 14.64 -8.13 -3.27
CA SER A 80 15.74 -9.09 -3.21
C SER A 80 16.11 -9.48 -1.77
N GLY A 81 15.99 -8.55 -0.81
CA GLY A 81 16.20 -8.83 0.62
C GLY A 81 15.11 -9.68 1.29
N LEU A 82 13.96 -9.88 0.63
CA LEU A 82 12.90 -10.79 1.07
C LEU A 82 12.93 -12.13 0.32
N GLN A 83 14.01 -12.41 -0.41
CA GLN A 83 14.15 -13.64 -1.21
C GLN A 83 14.10 -14.89 -0.33
N ARG A 84 13.23 -15.81 -0.74
CA ARG A 84 13.38 -17.26 -0.52
C ARG A 84 13.96 -17.85 -1.81
N ASP A 85 14.66 -18.98 -1.75
CA ASP A 85 15.33 -19.60 -2.91
C ASP A 85 14.40 -19.89 -4.12
N ALA A 86 13.07 -19.86 -3.95
CA ALA A 86 12.07 -19.99 -5.00
C ALA A 86 11.49 -18.66 -5.56
N MET A 87 11.80 -17.51 -4.95
CA MET A 87 11.32 -16.20 -5.40
C MET A 87 12.36 -15.49 -6.26
N SER A 88 12.24 -15.61 -7.58
CA SER A 88 12.69 -14.52 -8.44
C SER A 88 11.81 -13.30 -8.17
N ALA A 89 12.31 -12.41 -7.31
CA ALA A 89 11.71 -11.11 -7.05
C ALA A 89 11.79 -10.29 -8.34
N PRO A 90 10.67 -9.74 -8.85
CA PRO A 90 10.76 -8.72 -9.89
C PRO A 90 11.52 -7.53 -9.29
N SER A 91 12.63 -7.16 -9.91
CA SER A 91 13.28 -5.88 -9.63
C SER A 91 12.57 -4.80 -10.42
N GLY A 92 12.49 -3.59 -9.86
CA GLY A 92 11.94 -2.45 -10.59
C GLY A 92 10.43 -2.25 -10.47
N LEU A 93 9.79 -2.77 -9.42
CA LEU A 93 8.34 -2.62 -9.23
C LEU A 93 7.98 -1.17 -8.91
N THR A 94 7.05 -0.59 -9.68
CA THR A 94 6.52 0.76 -9.41
C THR A 94 5.86 0.79 -8.05
N THR A 95 6.17 1.82 -7.27
CA THR A 95 5.56 2.08 -5.95
C THR A 95 4.79 3.39 -5.97
N ALA A 96 3.96 3.60 -4.95
CA ALA A 96 3.25 4.87 -4.75
C ALA A 96 4.21 6.08 -4.76
N GLY A 97 3.74 7.18 -5.35
CA GLY A 97 4.48 8.43 -5.42
C GLY A 97 4.65 9.13 -4.06
N VAL A 98 5.16 10.36 -4.09
CA VAL A 98 5.37 11.17 -2.87
C VAL A 98 4.04 11.69 -2.32
N VAL A 99 3.12 12.09 -3.21
CA VAL A 99 1.79 12.57 -2.83
C VAL A 99 0.79 11.43 -3.03
N PRO A 100 -0.05 11.09 -2.03
CA PRO A 100 -1.05 10.04 -2.19
C PRO A 100 -2.05 10.39 -3.30
N GLY A 101 -2.33 9.43 -4.19
CA GLY A 101 -3.13 9.64 -5.39
C GLY A 101 -2.35 10.09 -6.63
N GLU A 102 -1.07 10.46 -6.49
CA GLU A 102 -0.21 10.81 -7.62
C GLU A 102 0.93 9.80 -7.77
N LEU A 103 0.95 9.04 -8.86
CA LEU A 103 2.11 8.19 -9.21
C LEU A 103 3.37 9.03 -9.39
N THR A 104 3.21 10.22 -9.98
CA THR A 104 4.27 11.20 -10.20
C THR A 104 3.77 12.60 -9.89
N THR A 105 4.59 13.38 -9.19
CA THR A 105 4.33 14.80 -8.91
C THR A 105 5.40 15.65 -9.57
N THR A 106 5.01 16.53 -10.49
CA THR A 106 5.92 17.46 -11.17
C THR A 106 5.87 18.83 -10.52
N LEU A 107 7.03 19.38 -10.16
CA LEU A 107 7.21 20.73 -9.66
C LEU A 107 8.08 21.52 -10.64
N ASN A 108 7.59 22.68 -11.09
CA ASN A 108 8.38 23.63 -11.85
C ASN A 108 8.96 24.65 -10.86
N VAL A 109 10.27 24.77 -10.79
CA VAL A 109 10.94 25.58 -9.77
C VAL A 109 11.84 26.63 -10.40
N ASP A 110 11.83 27.83 -9.82
CA ASP A 110 12.85 28.83 -10.08
C ASP A 110 14.03 28.58 -9.13
N LEU A 111 15.25 28.61 -9.67
CA LEU A 111 16.48 28.28 -8.96
C LEU A 111 17.21 29.55 -8.51
N LYS A 112 17.64 29.56 -7.26
CA LYS A 112 18.67 30.48 -6.76
C LYS A 112 20.00 29.74 -6.74
N ILE A 113 20.92 30.16 -7.61
CA ILE A 113 22.24 29.55 -7.80
C ILE A 113 23.27 30.27 -6.92
N GLU A 114 23.97 29.52 -6.07
CA GLU A 114 25.02 30.01 -5.19
C GLU A 114 26.22 29.06 -5.26
N GLY A 115 27.17 29.34 -6.17
CA GLY A 115 28.33 28.47 -6.38
C GLY A 115 27.94 27.12 -7.00
N ASP A 116 28.22 26.04 -6.28
CA ASP A 116 27.90 24.65 -6.67
C ASP A 116 26.52 24.18 -6.18
N LYS A 117 25.81 25.03 -5.44
CA LYS A 117 24.52 24.74 -4.84
C LYS A 117 23.40 25.50 -5.55
N VAL A 118 22.25 24.84 -5.68
CA VAL A 118 20.99 25.48 -6.04
C VAL A 118 20.00 25.37 -4.90
N SER A 119 19.21 26.41 -4.67
CA SER A 119 18.08 26.39 -3.73
C SER A 119 16.80 26.83 -4.42
N PHE A 120 15.67 26.30 -3.97
CA PHE A 120 14.37 26.57 -4.53
C PHE A 120 13.28 26.41 -3.48
N GLU A 121 12.21 27.16 -3.61
CA GLU A 121 11.01 27.03 -2.79
C GLU A 121 9.79 27.51 -3.57
N GLY A 122 8.61 27.06 -3.18
CA GLY A 122 7.39 27.46 -3.86
C GLY A 122 6.15 26.74 -3.35
N THR A 123 5.07 26.90 -4.09
CA THR A 123 3.79 26.28 -3.81
C THR A 123 3.18 25.76 -5.11
N ASP A 124 2.85 24.48 -5.14
CA ASP A 124 2.10 23.84 -6.21
C ASP A 124 0.67 23.58 -5.73
N LYS A 125 -0.31 24.16 -6.43
CA LYS A 125 -1.73 24.00 -6.14
C LYS A 125 -2.38 23.22 -7.27
N LYS A 126 -3.03 22.12 -6.94
CA LYS A 126 -3.86 21.33 -7.86
C LYS A 126 -5.22 21.08 -7.22
N GLU A 127 -6.19 20.68 -8.03
CA GLU A 127 -7.45 20.19 -7.51
C GLU A 127 -7.17 19.03 -6.52
N GLY A 128 -7.67 19.15 -5.29
CA GLY A 128 -7.46 18.15 -4.24
C GLY A 128 -6.19 18.32 -3.39
N ARG A 129 -5.28 19.27 -3.66
CA ARG A 129 -4.14 19.55 -2.76
C ARG A 129 -3.50 20.93 -2.85
N VAL A 130 -2.90 21.35 -1.75
CA VAL A 130 -1.91 22.43 -1.68
C VAL A 130 -0.59 21.82 -1.21
N LEU A 131 0.47 21.96 -2.01
CA LEU A 131 1.80 21.46 -1.69
C LEU A 131 2.77 22.63 -1.61
N THR A 132 3.39 22.84 -0.46
CA THR A 132 4.55 23.74 -0.34
C THR A 132 5.83 22.92 -0.36
N TYR A 133 6.85 23.44 -1.03
CA TYR A 133 8.13 22.76 -1.14
C TYR A 133 9.27 23.73 -0.90
N LYS A 134 10.36 23.19 -0.35
CA LYS A 134 11.63 23.89 -0.17
C LYS A 134 12.75 22.88 -0.31
N GLY A 135 13.78 23.21 -1.07
CA GLY A 135 14.88 22.31 -1.29
C GLY A 135 16.19 22.97 -1.65
N GLU A 136 17.23 22.17 -1.52
CA GLU A 136 18.59 22.47 -1.97
C GLU A 136 19.17 21.25 -2.70
N ALA A 137 19.93 21.48 -3.75
CA ALA A 137 20.63 20.43 -4.47
C ALA A 137 22.07 20.84 -4.80
N THR A 138 22.95 19.85 -4.78
CA THR A 138 24.33 19.89 -5.27
C THR A 138 24.53 18.70 -6.21
N PRO A 139 25.67 18.60 -6.92
CA PRO A 139 25.99 17.39 -7.68
C PRO A 139 26.04 16.11 -6.84
N SER A 140 26.16 16.21 -5.51
CA SER A 140 26.30 15.07 -4.60
C SER A 140 25.01 14.66 -3.88
N GLY A 141 23.93 15.44 -3.96
CA GLY A 141 22.71 15.12 -3.24
C GLY A 141 21.64 16.22 -3.29
N MET A 142 20.47 15.90 -2.73
CA MET A 142 19.33 16.80 -2.67
C MET A 142 18.65 16.70 -1.32
N LYS A 143 18.32 17.85 -0.71
CA LYS A 143 17.33 17.93 0.37
C LYS A 143 16.06 18.53 -0.19
N LEU A 144 14.93 17.91 0.13
CA LEU A 144 13.63 18.36 -0.31
C LEU A 144 12.62 18.18 0.81
N ASP A 145 12.07 19.29 1.28
CA ASP A 145 10.95 19.32 2.21
C ASP A 145 9.67 19.55 1.43
N VAL A 146 8.70 18.65 1.61
CA VAL A 146 7.38 18.72 1.01
C VAL A 146 6.35 18.77 2.13
N ASN A 147 5.45 19.75 2.12
CA ASN A 147 4.31 19.78 3.03
C ASN A 147 3.03 19.82 2.21
N VAL A 148 2.17 18.85 2.43
CA VAL A 148 0.91 18.73 1.70
C VAL A 148 -0.24 19.01 2.65
N THR A 149 -1.22 19.75 2.16
CA THR A 149 -2.53 19.88 2.81
C THR A 149 -3.57 19.51 1.79
N MET A 150 -4.46 18.60 2.16
CA MET A 150 -5.54 18.12 1.31
C MET A 150 -6.79 18.90 1.72
N PRO A 151 -7.23 19.91 0.95
CA PRO A 151 -8.22 20.91 1.38
C PRO A 151 -9.62 20.34 1.62
N THR A 152 -9.89 19.08 1.26
CA THR A 152 -11.17 18.43 1.54
C THR A 152 -11.01 16.91 1.41
N MET A 153 -10.83 16.22 2.54
CA MET A 153 -11.03 14.77 2.61
C MET A 153 -12.06 14.48 3.68
N GLY A 154 -13.08 13.66 3.39
CA GLY A 154 -14.16 13.37 4.33
C GLY A 154 -13.67 12.80 5.67
N LEU A 155 -12.49 12.16 5.67
CA LEU A 155 -11.85 11.61 6.87
C LEU A 155 -10.74 12.50 7.46
N ALA A 156 -10.36 13.62 6.83
CA ALA A 156 -9.24 14.42 7.31
C ALA A 156 -9.48 14.96 8.73
N GLY A 157 -8.50 14.74 9.60
CA GLY A 157 -8.54 15.13 11.01
C GLY A 157 -9.41 14.22 11.89
N THR A 158 -9.97 13.14 11.35
CA THR A 158 -10.78 12.20 12.12
C THR A 158 -9.92 11.13 12.80
N SER A 159 -10.37 10.67 13.96
CA SER A 159 -9.77 9.56 14.69
C SER A 159 -10.83 8.52 15.02
N TRP A 160 -10.43 7.26 15.02
CA TRP A 160 -11.32 6.12 15.13
C TRP A 160 -10.70 5.08 16.04
N ASN A 161 -11.39 4.73 17.12
CA ASN A 161 -10.97 3.62 17.98
C ASN A 161 -11.43 2.31 17.35
N LEU A 162 -10.68 1.23 17.58
CA LEU A 162 -11.17 -0.11 17.26
C LEU A 162 -12.45 -0.39 18.06
N ALA A 163 -13.44 -1.00 17.42
CA ALA A 163 -14.63 -1.46 18.15
C ALA A 163 -14.22 -2.47 19.23
N SER A 164 -14.95 -2.50 20.34
CA SER A 164 -14.66 -3.46 21.42
C SER A 164 -15.06 -4.88 21.03
N LEU A 165 -14.42 -5.86 21.67
CA LEU A 165 -14.88 -7.24 21.66
C LEU A 165 -16.36 -7.32 22.07
N ASP A 166 -17.12 -8.15 21.36
CA ASP A 166 -18.53 -8.40 21.63
C ASP A 166 -18.73 -9.88 22.00
N LYS A 167 -19.57 -10.13 23.00
CA LYS A 167 -19.92 -11.49 23.42
C LYS A 167 -20.98 -12.10 22.53
N GLU A 168 -21.81 -11.27 21.90
CA GLU A 168 -22.88 -11.69 20.99
C GLU A 168 -22.36 -11.84 19.55
N GLU A 169 -21.32 -11.07 19.17
CA GLU A 169 -20.60 -11.22 17.89
C GLU A 169 -19.14 -11.66 18.16
N PRO A 170 -18.85 -12.97 18.20
CA PRO A 170 -17.55 -13.50 18.62
C PRO A 170 -16.39 -13.20 17.65
N THR A 171 -16.69 -12.63 16.48
CA THR A 171 -15.69 -12.11 15.53
C THR A 171 -15.44 -10.62 15.65
N ALA A 172 -16.25 -9.87 16.41
CA ALA A 172 -16.00 -8.46 16.65
C ALA A 172 -14.60 -8.28 17.28
N PRO A 173 -13.78 -7.33 16.80
CA PRO A 173 -14.14 -6.21 15.92
C PRO A 173 -13.90 -6.43 14.43
N LEU A 174 -13.76 -7.68 13.96
CA LEU A 174 -13.65 -7.96 12.52
C LEU A 174 -14.99 -7.71 11.82
N HIS A 175 -14.93 -7.06 10.66
CA HIS A 175 -16.03 -7.00 9.72
C HIS A 175 -15.90 -8.14 8.72
N ILE A 176 -16.87 -9.05 8.72
CA ILE A 176 -16.92 -10.18 7.79
C ILE A 176 -18.32 -10.23 7.21
N VAL A 177 -18.39 -10.19 5.88
CA VAL A 177 -19.60 -10.45 5.09
C VAL A 177 -19.20 -11.41 3.99
N TRP A 178 -19.97 -12.47 3.82
CA TRP A 178 -19.88 -13.32 2.63
C TRP A 178 -21.32 -13.62 2.22
N LYS A 179 -21.70 -13.15 1.04
CA LYS A 179 -23.02 -13.40 0.47
C LYS A 179 -22.88 -14.31 -0.72
N GLU A 180 -23.56 -15.44 -0.65
CA GLU A 180 -23.63 -16.43 -1.70
C GLU A 180 -25.06 -16.93 -1.85
N ASN A 181 -25.43 -17.30 -3.06
CA ASN A 181 -26.71 -17.95 -3.34
C ASN A 181 -26.50 -19.47 -3.42
N HIS A 182 -26.12 -20.09 -2.30
CA HIS A 182 -25.83 -21.52 -2.20
C HIS A 182 -26.72 -22.20 -1.16
N ASP A 183 -27.52 -23.18 -1.58
CA ASP A 183 -28.58 -23.78 -0.74
C ASP A 183 -28.06 -24.63 0.44
N GLU A 184 -26.80 -25.08 0.39
CA GLU A 184 -26.25 -26.04 1.36
C GLU A 184 -25.13 -25.51 2.25
N VAL A 185 -24.60 -24.31 1.98
CA VAL A 185 -23.38 -23.80 2.63
C VAL A 185 -23.56 -22.32 2.93
N GLU A 186 -23.34 -21.95 4.19
CA GLU A 186 -23.33 -20.57 4.66
C GLU A 186 -21.89 -20.19 5.04
N MET A 187 -21.15 -19.66 4.07
CA MET A 187 -19.72 -19.35 4.18
C MET A 187 -19.43 -18.28 5.20
N GLU A 188 -20.28 -17.27 5.34
CA GLU A 188 -20.09 -16.25 6.38
C GLU A 188 -20.07 -16.89 7.76
N GLY A 189 -21.09 -17.72 8.07
CA GLY A 189 -21.18 -18.43 9.34
C GLY A 189 -20.01 -19.39 9.57
N ILE A 190 -19.60 -20.13 8.53
CA ILE A 190 -18.45 -21.03 8.58
C ILE A 190 -17.15 -20.27 8.85
N LEU A 191 -16.91 -19.16 8.16
CA LEU A 191 -15.71 -18.34 8.32
C LEU A 191 -15.65 -17.72 9.73
N LYS A 192 -16.78 -17.20 10.22
CA LYS A 192 -16.87 -16.66 11.59
C LYS A 192 -16.58 -17.73 12.63
N LEU A 193 -17.16 -18.92 12.49
CA LEU A 193 -16.91 -20.05 13.38
C LEU A 193 -15.42 -20.44 13.40
N MET A 194 -14.81 -20.59 12.23
CA MET A 194 -13.39 -20.96 12.11
C MET A 194 -12.49 -19.93 12.78
N ILE A 195 -12.71 -18.63 12.53
CA ILE A 195 -11.90 -17.54 13.12
C ILE A 195 -12.00 -17.53 14.65
N SER A 196 -13.17 -17.79 15.21
CA SER A 196 -13.35 -17.86 16.66
C SER A 196 -12.75 -19.14 17.28
N MET A 197 -12.52 -20.18 16.50
CA MET A 197 -12.02 -21.48 16.98
C MET A 197 -10.53 -21.70 16.82
N ILE A 198 -9.83 -20.97 15.94
CA ILE A 198 -8.39 -21.14 15.69
C ILE A 198 -7.60 -20.38 16.77
N PRO A 199 -6.94 -21.06 17.73
CA PRO A 199 -6.09 -20.38 18.69
C PRO A 199 -4.77 -20.01 18.02
N VAL A 200 -4.32 -18.79 18.26
CA VAL A 200 -2.98 -18.28 17.97
C VAL A 200 -2.34 -17.94 19.31
N GLU A 201 -1.34 -18.74 19.72
CA GLU A 201 -0.63 -18.56 21.00
C GLU A 201 -1.56 -18.41 22.23
N ASN A 202 -2.61 -19.23 22.31
CA ASN A 202 -3.66 -19.24 23.34
C ASN A 202 -4.67 -18.06 23.30
N SER A 203 -4.66 -17.23 22.27
CA SER A 203 -5.67 -16.19 22.02
C SER A 203 -6.38 -16.41 20.68
N THR A 204 -7.52 -15.76 20.47
CA THR A 204 -8.19 -15.73 19.15
C THR A 204 -7.73 -14.52 18.33
N ILE A 205 -7.91 -14.56 17.01
CA ILE A 205 -7.58 -13.41 16.13
C ILE A 205 -8.27 -12.10 16.58
N PRO A 206 -9.57 -12.08 16.92
CA PRO A 206 -10.21 -10.86 17.43
C PRO A 206 -9.59 -10.33 18.73
N GLN A 207 -9.24 -11.21 19.68
CA GLN A 207 -8.58 -10.81 20.93
C GLN A 207 -7.17 -10.26 20.70
N LEU A 208 -6.41 -10.84 19.77
CA LEU A 208 -5.10 -10.33 19.39
C LEU A 208 -5.20 -8.95 18.76
N LEU A 209 -6.18 -8.76 17.86
CA LEU A 209 -6.43 -7.47 17.22
C LEU A 209 -6.80 -6.40 18.25
N ASP A 210 -7.71 -6.71 19.19
CA ASP A 210 -8.10 -5.82 20.30
C ASP A 210 -6.91 -5.47 21.22
N GLY A 211 -6.03 -6.44 21.48
CA GLY A 211 -4.82 -6.22 22.27
C GLY A 211 -3.75 -5.36 21.58
N VAL A 212 -3.75 -5.30 20.24
CA VAL A 212 -2.69 -4.68 19.44
C VAL A 212 -3.09 -3.31 18.89
N LEU A 213 -4.27 -3.17 18.30
CA LEU A 213 -4.69 -1.93 17.62
C LEU A 213 -5.72 -1.19 18.47
N LYS A 214 -5.40 0.06 18.82
CA LYS A 214 -6.31 0.90 19.61
C LYS A 214 -7.02 1.95 18.79
N LYS A 215 -6.27 2.70 17.98
CA LYS A 215 -6.77 3.90 17.28
C LYS A 215 -6.15 4.05 15.92
N VAL A 216 -6.91 4.54 14.96
CA VAL A 216 -6.46 4.98 13.64
C VAL A 216 -6.86 6.44 13.44
N THR A 217 -5.94 7.27 12.97
CA THR A 217 -6.14 8.69 12.72
C THR A 217 -5.79 9.01 11.28
N PHE A 218 -6.71 9.65 10.57
CA PHE A 218 -6.53 10.14 9.21
C PHE A 218 -6.13 11.61 9.26
N LEU A 219 -4.88 11.91 8.91
CA LEU A 219 -4.33 13.26 9.02
C LEU A 219 -4.69 14.12 7.80
N PRO A 220 -4.74 15.47 7.93
CA PRO A 220 -5.08 16.38 6.84
C PRO A 220 -4.08 16.42 5.68
N ASP A 221 -2.87 15.88 5.88
CA ASP A 221 -1.83 15.76 4.87
C ASP A 221 -1.90 14.42 4.11
N GLY A 222 -2.91 13.60 4.39
CA GLY A 222 -3.06 12.27 3.79
C GLY A 222 -2.33 11.17 4.53
N ASN A 223 -1.61 11.42 5.63
CA ASN A 223 -1.04 10.33 6.44
C ASN A 223 -2.13 9.57 7.20
N ILE A 224 -1.90 8.27 7.40
CA ILE A 224 -2.63 7.45 8.37
C ILE A 224 -1.68 7.13 9.52
N GLN A 225 -2.10 7.39 10.76
CA GLN A 225 -1.38 6.97 11.96
C GLN A 225 -2.20 5.99 12.78
N ALA A 226 -1.52 5.02 13.38
CA ALA A 226 -2.12 4.08 14.32
C ALA A 226 -1.51 4.26 15.72
N GLU A 227 -2.34 4.15 16.76
CA GLU A 227 -1.89 3.80 18.11
C GLU A 227 -1.99 2.28 18.26
N TYR A 228 -0.85 1.63 18.50
CA TYR A 228 -0.72 0.19 18.52
C TYR A 228 0.34 -0.32 19.51
N LYS A 229 0.41 -1.63 19.70
CA LYS A 229 1.48 -2.33 20.42
C LYS A 229 2.21 -3.31 19.50
N ASP A 230 3.48 -3.62 19.79
CA ASP A 230 4.18 -4.67 19.03
C ASP A 230 3.66 -6.06 19.40
N ASN A 231 3.37 -6.25 20.69
CA ASN A 231 2.74 -7.45 21.23
C ASN A 231 1.49 -7.08 22.03
N PRO A 232 0.42 -7.90 21.98
CA PRO A 232 -0.80 -7.67 22.75
C PRO A 232 -0.55 -7.45 24.25
N THR A 233 0.50 -8.09 24.78
CA THR A 233 0.90 -8.07 26.20
C THR A 233 1.71 -6.84 26.61
N ASP A 234 2.16 -6.00 25.67
CA ASP A 234 2.96 -4.82 26.01
C ASP A 234 2.14 -3.84 26.86
N GLU A 235 2.80 -3.14 27.79
CA GLU A 235 2.10 -2.25 28.72
C GLU A 235 1.66 -0.94 28.06
N ALA A 236 2.44 -0.43 27.11
CA ALA A 236 2.25 0.90 26.52
C ALA A 236 1.92 0.82 25.02
N PHE A 237 0.89 1.57 24.63
CA PHE A 237 0.64 1.87 23.21
C PHE A 237 1.66 2.89 22.71
N LYS A 238 2.09 2.72 21.46
CA LYS A 238 2.93 3.66 20.72
C LYS A 238 2.23 4.13 19.46
N THR A 239 2.66 5.28 18.96
CA THR A 239 2.17 5.84 17.70
C THR A 239 3.04 5.38 16.54
N SER A 240 2.43 4.99 15.44
CA SER A 240 3.15 4.64 14.22
C SER A 240 3.89 5.87 13.66
N PRO A 241 5.13 5.69 13.16
CA PRO A 241 5.79 6.72 12.38
C PRO A 241 4.91 7.21 11.22
N LEU A 242 5.09 8.47 10.84
CA LEU A 242 4.48 9.01 9.63
C LEU A 242 5.05 8.33 8.39
N ASN A 243 4.32 8.47 7.28
CA ASN A 243 4.68 8.00 5.94
C ASN A 243 4.73 6.47 5.78
N LEU A 244 4.22 5.69 6.75
CA LEU A 244 4.04 4.24 6.59
C LEU A 244 2.84 3.90 5.71
N ALA A 245 1.72 4.59 5.94
CA ALA A 245 0.51 4.48 5.15
C ALA A 245 -0.07 5.87 4.91
N MET A 246 -0.58 6.08 3.70
CA MET A 246 -1.25 7.32 3.30
C MET A 246 -2.58 7.01 2.63
N TYR A 247 -3.46 7.99 2.51
CA TYR A 247 -4.75 7.84 1.85
C TYR A 247 -5.06 8.97 0.87
N SER A 248 -5.91 8.64 -0.11
CA SER A 248 -6.65 9.60 -0.93
C SER A 248 -8.11 9.17 -1.02
N MET A 249 -9.02 10.12 -1.24
CA MET A 249 -10.43 9.80 -1.51
C MET A 249 -10.57 9.12 -2.90
N ASP A 250 -11.47 8.15 -3.02
CA ASP A 250 -11.81 7.44 -4.27
C ASP A 250 -13.33 7.33 -4.41
N GLY A 251 -13.99 8.50 -4.44
CA GLY A 251 -15.46 8.61 -4.41
C GLY A 251 -16.04 8.68 -3.00
N ASP A 252 -17.36 8.54 -2.92
CA ASP A 252 -18.08 8.51 -1.65
C ASP A 252 -17.88 7.15 -0.98
N ASN A 253 -17.57 7.15 0.32
CA ASN A 253 -17.44 5.94 1.13
C ASN A 253 -16.32 4.97 0.69
N LYS A 254 -15.33 5.48 -0.03
CA LYS A 254 -14.16 4.71 -0.46
C LYS A 254 -12.89 5.57 -0.46
N ILE A 255 -11.79 4.97 -0.02
CA ILE A 255 -10.45 5.55 -0.06
C ILE A 255 -9.49 4.59 -0.77
N ARG A 256 -8.37 5.13 -1.22
CA ARG A 256 -7.18 4.35 -1.60
C ARG A 256 -6.15 4.47 -0.50
N VAL A 257 -5.65 3.35 0.01
CA VAL A 257 -4.59 3.30 1.01
C VAL A 257 -3.27 2.92 0.33
N TYR A 258 -2.30 3.82 0.39
CA TYR A 258 -0.97 3.65 -0.19
C TYR A 258 0.01 3.26 0.91
N LEU A 259 0.68 2.11 0.74
CA LEU A 259 1.66 1.62 1.70
C LEU A 259 3.07 2.00 1.24
N ASN A 260 3.86 2.61 2.12
CA ASN A 260 5.27 2.83 1.86
C ASN A 260 6.10 1.62 2.27
N VAL A 261 6.12 0.61 1.40
CA VAL A 261 6.76 -0.69 1.70
C VAL A 261 8.24 -0.53 2.09
N ASN A 262 8.98 0.36 1.44
CA ASN A 262 10.39 0.63 1.80
C ASN A 262 10.53 1.13 3.25
N GLN A 263 9.65 2.04 3.66
CA GLN A 263 9.68 2.58 5.02
C GLN A 263 9.17 1.57 6.04
N ILE A 264 8.15 0.77 5.70
CA ILE A 264 7.68 -0.36 6.52
C ILE A 264 8.82 -1.36 6.75
N MET A 265 9.54 -1.74 5.70
CA MET A 265 10.68 -2.66 5.79
C MET A 265 11.83 -2.08 6.64
N ALA A 266 12.05 -0.76 6.60
CA ALA A 266 13.07 -0.11 7.40
C ALA A 266 12.74 -0.05 8.90
N VAL A 267 11.45 -0.08 9.27
CA VAL A 267 11.01 -0.03 10.67
C VAL A 267 10.63 -1.40 11.25
N ALA A 268 10.35 -2.39 10.40
CA ALA A 268 10.01 -3.74 10.85
C ALA A 268 11.27 -4.53 11.26
N ASP A 269 11.23 -5.16 12.44
CA ASP A 269 12.26 -6.15 12.83
C ASP A 269 12.01 -7.45 12.04
N THR A 270 12.90 -7.76 11.09
CA THR A 270 12.68 -8.73 10.00
C THR A 270 12.91 -10.18 10.45
N LYS A 271 12.22 -10.62 11.50
CA LYS A 271 12.22 -12.03 11.93
C LYS A 271 10.82 -12.62 11.85
N SER A 272 10.44 -13.09 10.67
CA SER A 272 9.40 -14.10 10.56
C SER A 272 9.63 -15.02 9.37
N PRO A 273 9.82 -16.34 9.60
CA PRO A 273 9.81 -17.34 8.56
C PRO A 273 8.37 -17.77 8.30
N ARG A 274 7.91 -17.73 7.04
CA ARG A 274 6.62 -18.31 6.64
C ARG A 274 6.75 -19.10 5.34
N THR A 275 6.13 -20.28 5.35
CA THR A 275 6.19 -21.40 4.38
C THR A 275 5.52 -21.07 3.04
N SER A 276 5.87 -21.82 1.99
CA SER A 276 5.70 -21.44 0.58
C SER A 276 4.35 -21.84 -0.02
N ILE A 277 3.74 -20.90 -0.75
CA ILE A 277 2.71 -21.13 -1.77
C ILE A 277 3.35 -20.70 -3.10
N GLU A 278 4.17 -21.55 -3.69
CA GLU A 278 5.00 -21.21 -4.87
C GLU A 278 4.19 -21.18 -6.17
N GLU A 279 3.13 -21.97 -6.27
CA GLU A 279 2.35 -22.15 -7.50
C GLU A 279 1.37 -21.00 -7.77
N ALA A 280 0.78 -20.41 -6.72
CA ALA A 280 -0.13 -19.27 -6.83
C ALA A 280 0.59 -17.93 -7.01
N LEU A 281 1.91 -17.91 -6.79
CA LEU A 281 2.69 -16.70 -6.64
C LEU A 281 2.66 -15.77 -7.87
N PRO A 282 2.72 -16.25 -9.13
CA PRO A 282 2.65 -15.36 -10.29
C PRO A 282 1.30 -14.65 -10.44
N ALA A 283 0.20 -15.35 -10.17
CA ALA A 283 -1.15 -14.79 -10.25
C ALA A 283 -1.41 -13.80 -9.10
N LEU A 284 -0.98 -14.14 -7.88
CA LEU A 284 -1.04 -13.24 -6.72
C LEU A 284 -0.22 -11.96 -6.93
N LYS A 285 0.95 -12.07 -7.58
CA LYS A 285 1.74 -10.89 -7.97
C LYS A 285 0.92 -9.95 -8.86
N GLN A 286 0.21 -10.44 -9.87
CA GLN A 286 -0.58 -9.58 -10.76
C GLN A 286 -1.70 -8.81 -10.03
N ILE A 287 -2.21 -9.34 -8.91
CA ILE A 287 -3.25 -8.68 -8.10
C ILE A 287 -2.62 -7.64 -7.16
N ILE A 288 -1.52 -8.00 -6.49
CA ILE A 288 -0.89 -7.15 -5.46
C ILE A 288 -0.09 -6.00 -6.07
N LEU A 289 0.59 -6.22 -7.21
CA LEU A 289 1.49 -5.22 -7.80
C LEU A 289 0.80 -3.89 -8.13
N PRO A 290 -0.38 -3.84 -8.80
CA PRO A 290 -1.09 -2.59 -9.00
C PRO A 290 -1.43 -1.89 -7.70
N MET A 291 -1.82 -2.63 -6.65
CA MET A 291 -2.16 -2.04 -5.34
C MET A 291 -0.97 -1.38 -4.64
N LEU A 292 0.26 -1.81 -4.93
CA LEU A 292 1.47 -1.15 -4.41
C LEU A 292 1.71 0.22 -5.04
N ALA A 293 1.26 0.43 -6.27
CA ALA A 293 1.42 1.68 -7.01
C ALA A 293 0.18 2.60 -6.87
N GLU A 294 -1.01 2.03 -7.06
CA GLU A 294 -2.29 2.74 -7.16
C GLU A 294 -3.08 2.78 -5.83
N GLY A 295 -2.58 2.08 -4.81
CA GLY A 295 -3.22 2.01 -3.50
C GLY A 295 -4.31 0.93 -3.42
N VAL A 296 -4.43 0.38 -2.22
CA VAL A 296 -5.43 -0.63 -1.86
C VAL A 296 -6.79 0.05 -1.72
N PRO A 297 -7.84 -0.37 -2.44
CA PRO A 297 -9.18 0.19 -2.26
C PRO A 297 -9.75 -0.27 -0.92
N VAL A 298 -10.17 0.68 -0.08
CA VAL A 298 -10.81 0.42 1.21
C VAL A 298 -12.14 1.17 1.23
N PHE A 299 -13.23 0.43 1.41
CA PHE A 299 -14.57 0.98 1.58
C PHE A 299 -14.81 1.26 3.05
N TYR A 300 -15.69 2.23 3.33
CA TYR A 300 -16.15 2.47 4.69
C TYR A 300 -17.65 2.74 4.75
N ARG A 301 -18.34 2.17 5.75
CA ARG A 301 -19.80 2.27 5.87
C ARG A 301 -20.24 2.23 7.33
N GLU A 302 -21.10 3.18 7.70
CA GLU A 302 -21.77 3.18 9.00
C GLU A 302 -22.76 2.01 9.10
N LYS A 303 -22.73 1.32 10.24
CA LYS A 303 -23.61 0.21 10.59
C LYS A 303 -24.76 0.69 11.47
N GLU A 304 -25.80 -0.13 11.58
CA GLU A 304 -26.98 0.16 12.42
C GLU A 304 -26.62 0.39 13.91
N ASN A 305 -25.55 -0.24 14.40
CA ASN A 305 -25.07 -0.07 15.77
C ASN A 305 -24.20 1.20 15.99
N GLY A 306 -24.01 2.02 14.95
CA GLY A 306 -23.20 3.24 14.99
C GLY A 306 -21.69 3.03 14.79
N ASN A 307 -21.22 1.78 14.66
CA ASN A 307 -19.84 1.51 14.23
C ASN A 307 -19.69 1.81 12.74
N VAL A 308 -18.47 2.07 12.29
CA VAL A 308 -18.11 2.22 10.88
C VAL A 308 -17.21 1.06 10.48
N ALA A 309 -17.68 0.21 9.57
CA ALA A 309 -16.83 -0.80 8.95
C ALA A 309 -15.84 -0.14 8.00
N PHE A 310 -14.56 -0.50 8.06
CA PHE A 310 -13.54 -0.22 7.05
C PHE A 310 -13.08 -1.56 6.46
N TYR A 311 -13.27 -1.78 5.17
CA TYR A 311 -13.15 -3.11 4.57
C TYR A 311 -12.67 -3.12 3.13
N LEU A 312 -12.06 -4.25 2.75
CA LEU A 312 -11.80 -4.61 1.36
C LEU A 312 -13.08 -5.24 0.80
N GLY A 313 -13.46 -4.84 -0.40
CA GLY A 313 -14.68 -5.31 -1.05
C GLY A 313 -14.47 -6.49 -1.99
N TYR A 314 -15.56 -6.92 -2.62
CA TYR A 314 -15.55 -8.03 -3.56
C TYR A 314 -14.65 -7.78 -4.78
N ASP A 315 -14.43 -6.52 -5.16
CA ASP A 315 -13.49 -6.14 -6.23
C ASP A 315 -12.04 -6.59 -5.95
N VAL A 316 -11.65 -6.62 -4.67
CA VAL A 316 -10.36 -7.16 -4.22
C VAL A 316 -10.40 -8.68 -4.11
N PHE A 317 -11.49 -9.24 -3.55
CA PHE A 317 -11.56 -10.66 -3.24
C PHE A 317 -11.89 -11.56 -4.42
N GLN A 318 -12.68 -11.11 -5.38
CA GLN A 318 -13.09 -11.90 -6.55
C GLN A 318 -11.89 -12.54 -7.28
N PRO A 319 -10.83 -11.82 -7.67
CA PRO A 319 -9.70 -12.45 -8.35
C PRO A 319 -8.90 -13.39 -7.43
N LEU A 320 -8.85 -13.13 -6.12
CA LEU A 320 -8.21 -14.02 -5.15
C LEU A 320 -9.01 -15.31 -4.96
N LEU A 321 -10.33 -15.21 -4.91
CA LEU A 321 -11.24 -16.35 -4.85
C LEU A 321 -11.14 -17.19 -6.12
N ALA A 322 -11.07 -16.57 -7.30
CA ALA A 322 -10.88 -17.29 -8.56
C ALA A 322 -9.58 -18.13 -8.56
N ILE A 323 -8.47 -17.58 -8.04
CA ILE A 323 -7.22 -18.33 -7.86
C ILE A 323 -7.43 -19.47 -6.85
N ALA A 324 -8.03 -19.20 -5.70
CA ALA A 324 -8.29 -20.23 -4.70
C ALA A 324 -9.14 -21.37 -5.25
N GLY A 325 -10.19 -21.06 -6.01
CA GLY A 325 -11.08 -22.02 -6.68
C GLY A 325 -10.36 -22.88 -7.73
N GLU A 326 -9.32 -22.36 -8.39
CA GLU A 326 -8.49 -23.15 -9.30
C GLU A 326 -7.52 -24.05 -8.53
N LEU A 327 -6.87 -23.52 -7.49
CA LEU A 327 -5.91 -24.27 -6.67
C LEU A 327 -6.55 -25.50 -6.01
N VAL A 328 -7.77 -25.37 -5.48
CA VAL A 328 -8.46 -26.50 -4.83
C VAL A 328 -8.92 -27.60 -5.78
N LYS A 329 -8.79 -27.43 -7.10
CA LYS A 329 -9.00 -28.52 -8.07
C LYS A 329 -7.83 -29.50 -8.08
N ASP A 330 -6.66 -29.09 -7.58
CA ASP A 330 -5.53 -30.00 -7.37
C ASP A 330 -5.79 -30.88 -6.15
N GLU A 331 -6.02 -32.17 -6.41
CA GLU A 331 -6.30 -33.16 -5.36
C GLU A 331 -5.12 -33.39 -4.41
N ALA A 332 -3.87 -33.19 -4.85
CA ALA A 332 -2.70 -33.30 -3.99
C ALA A 332 -2.60 -32.12 -3.03
N LEU A 333 -2.83 -30.90 -3.53
CA LEU A 333 -2.89 -29.69 -2.69
C LEU A 333 -4.05 -29.79 -1.69
N LYS A 334 -5.23 -30.22 -2.15
CA LYS A 334 -6.40 -30.42 -1.30
C LYS A 334 -6.11 -31.42 -0.19
N ALA A 335 -5.51 -32.57 -0.51
CA ALA A 335 -5.12 -33.57 0.47
C ALA A 335 -4.12 -33.01 1.51
N ALA A 336 -3.11 -32.26 1.06
CA ALA A 336 -2.13 -31.64 1.93
C ALA A 336 -2.77 -30.61 2.89
N LEU A 337 -3.72 -29.80 2.41
CA LEU A 337 -4.45 -28.84 3.26
C LEU A 337 -5.30 -29.56 4.33
N VAL A 338 -5.98 -30.64 3.94
CA VAL A 338 -6.78 -31.45 4.87
C VAL A 338 -5.90 -32.11 5.93
N GLU A 339 -4.75 -32.65 5.55
CA GLU A 339 -3.78 -33.25 6.48
C GLU A 339 -3.20 -32.19 7.42
N LEU A 340 -2.86 -31.01 6.92
CA LEU A 340 -2.39 -29.90 7.76
C LEU A 340 -3.43 -29.51 8.82
N VAL A 341 -4.71 -29.41 8.46
CA VAL A 341 -5.78 -29.12 9.42
C VAL A 341 -5.92 -30.24 10.44
N LYS A 342 -5.84 -31.51 10.00
CA LYS A 342 -5.90 -32.68 10.87
C LYS A 342 -4.82 -32.65 11.94
N GLU A 343 -3.58 -32.34 11.57
CA GLU A 343 -2.44 -32.26 12.48
C GLU A 343 -2.56 -31.12 13.49
N ASN A 344 -3.10 -29.96 13.06
CA ASN A 344 -3.16 -28.77 13.90
C ASN A 344 -4.41 -28.70 14.81
N ALA A 345 -5.48 -29.42 14.49
CA ALA A 345 -6.73 -29.39 15.27
C ALA A 345 -6.73 -30.34 16.49
N GLY A 346 -5.60 -30.99 16.80
CA GLY A 346 -5.44 -31.81 18.00
C GLY A 346 -6.48 -32.94 18.10
N PRO A 347 -7.17 -33.12 19.25
CA PRO A 347 -8.15 -34.20 19.44
C PRO A 347 -9.34 -34.18 18.47
N LEU A 348 -9.61 -33.05 17.81
CA LEU A 348 -10.69 -32.89 16.82
C LEU A 348 -10.19 -33.05 15.38
N GLY A 349 -8.94 -33.48 15.18
CA GLY A 349 -8.29 -33.58 13.87
C GLY A 349 -9.12 -34.26 12.78
N GLU A 350 -9.68 -35.43 13.05
CA GLU A 350 -10.49 -36.16 12.06
C GLU A 350 -11.78 -35.42 11.69
N PHE A 351 -12.43 -34.77 12.67
CA PHE A 351 -13.62 -33.98 12.43
C PHE A 351 -13.30 -32.72 11.62
N ALA A 352 -12.25 -32.00 12.01
CA ALA A 352 -11.79 -30.80 11.31
C ALA A 352 -11.36 -31.11 9.87
N ALA A 353 -10.67 -32.24 9.65
CA ALA A 353 -10.28 -32.72 8.33
C ALA A 353 -11.51 -33.01 7.45
N ALA A 354 -12.50 -33.75 7.98
CA ALA A 354 -13.72 -34.06 7.24
C ALA A 354 -14.56 -32.82 6.92
N PHE A 355 -14.58 -31.84 7.84
CA PHE A 355 -15.26 -30.57 7.66
C PHE A 355 -14.57 -29.71 6.59
N VAL A 356 -13.26 -29.51 6.69
CA VAL A 356 -12.49 -28.73 5.71
C VAL A 356 -12.52 -29.39 4.33
N LYS A 357 -12.42 -30.72 4.26
CA LYS A 357 -12.53 -31.43 2.98
C LYS A 357 -13.85 -31.13 2.27
N GLN A 358 -14.98 -31.12 2.98
CA GLN A 358 -16.28 -30.79 2.41
C GLN A 358 -16.33 -29.36 1.88
N ILE A 359 -15.74 -28.40 2.61
CA ILE A 359 -15.65 -27.01 2.16
C ILE A 359 -14.79 -26.92 0.90
N LEU A 360 -13.61 -27.53 0.89
CA LEU A 360 -12.71 -27.51 -0.27
C LEU A 360 -13.32 -28.17 -1.50
N ASP A 361 -14.10 -29.25 -1.33
CA ASP A 361 -14.80 -29.94 -2.42
C ASP A 361 -15.91 -29.06 -3.04
N LYS A 362 -16.56 -28.20 -2.24
CA LYS A 362 -17.63 -27.30 -2.71
C LYS A 362 -17.15 -25.88 -3.05
N LEU A 363 -15.93 -25.52 -2.68
CA LEU A 363 -15.42 -24.16 -2.80
C LEU A 363 -15.55 -23.56 -4.21
N PRO A 364 -15.26 -24.29 -5.31
CA PRO A 364 -15.46 -23.75 -6.66
C PRO A 364 -16.91 -23.37 -6.96
N ASP A 365 -17.87 -24.18 -6.52
CA ASP A 365 -19.30 -23.96 -6.74
C ASP A 365 -19.79 -22.77 -5.91
N ILE A 366 -19.34 -22.67 -4.66
CA ILE A 366 -19.63 -21.54 -3.79
C ILE A 366 -19.09 -20.23 -4.37
N ILE A 367 -17.85 -20.22 -4.86
CA ILE A 367 -17.25 -19.04 -5.51
C ILE A 367 -18.07 -18.62 -6.73
N ALA A 368 -18.57 -19.58 -7.51
CA ALA A 368 -19.35 -19.30 -8.71
C ALA A 368 -20.68 -18.59 -8.43
N VAL A 369 -21.24 -18.76 -7.23
CA VAL A 369 -22.51 -18.12 -6.79
C VAL A 369 -22.31 -17.07 -5.70
N THR A 370 -21.05 -16.67 -5.43
CA THR A 370 -20.73 -15.60 -4.47
C THR A 370 -21.04 -14.25 -5.09
N GLU A 371 -21.85 -13.44 -4.40
CA GLU A 371 -22.31 -12.12 -4.85
C GLU A 371 -21.53 -10.98 -4.20
N ASP A 372 -21.06 -11.17 -2.97
CA ASP A 372 -20.35 -10.14 -2.21
C ASP A 372 -19.42 -10.77 -1.16
N VAL A 373 -18.24 -10.18 -0.97
CA VAL A 373 -17.32 -10.54 0.12
C VAL A 373 -16.71 -9.26 0.67
N GLN A 374 -16.81 -9.08 1.98
CA GLN A 374 -16.27 -7.93 2.69
C GLN A 374 -15.47 -8.44 3.87
N ILE A 375 -14.20 -8.05 3.94
CA ILE A 375 -13.33 -8.38 5.08
C ILE A 375 -12.64 -7.10 5.52
N GLY A 376 -12.73 -6.79 6.80
CA GLY A 376 -12.23 -5.56 7.37
C GLY A 376 -12.32 -5.51 8.88
N ILE A 377 -12.41 -4.29 9.41
CA ILE A 377 -12.53 -4.02 10.84
C ILE A 377 -13.62 -2.99 11.09
N ASP A 378 -14.26 -3.08 12.24
CA ASP A 378 -15.19 -2.08 12.74
C ASP A 378 -14.46 -1.09 13.62
N LEU A 379 -14.68 0.20 13.33
CA LEU A 379 -14.15 1.30 14.10
C LEU A 379 -15.27 2.18 14.64
N ILE A 380 -14.97 2.94 15.69
CA ILE A 380 -15.88 3.87 16.36
C ILE A 380 -15.22 5.25 16.37
N SER A 381 -15.95 6.29 15.99
CA SER A 381 -15.42 7.66 16.02
C SER A 381 -14.91 8.00 17.41
N ALA A 382 -13.63 8.37 17.52
CA ALA A 382 -13.05 8.93 18.72
C ALA A 382 -13.46 10.40 18.79
N LYS A 383 -14.38 10.73 19.71
CA LYS A 383 -14.82 12.11 19.95
C LYS A 383 -13.72 12.98 20.54
#